data_AF-A0A955YLX1-F1
#
_entry.id   AF-A0A955YLX1-F1
#
_cell.length_a   1.000
_cell.length_b   1.000
_cell.length_c   1.000
_cell.angle_alpha   90.00
_cell.angle_beta   90.00
_cell.angle_gamma   90.00
#
_symmetry.space_group_name_H-M   'P 1'
#
loop_
_entity.id
_entity.type
_entity.pdbx_description
1 polymer ?
#
loop_
_entity_poly.entity_id
_entity_poly.type
_entity_poly.pdbx_seq_one_letter_code
_entity_poly.pdbx_strand_id
1 'polypeptide(L)' 'MSRSLFAWRFAELVGQPPLAYVTDWRMRLARVWLRDETATVAEVAARAGYGSTASFGRAFRHTFGEAPGTLRQRDRSLV' A
#
# COMPACT_ATOMS: atom_id res chain seq x y z
N MET A 1 2.17 25.73 -9.70
CA MET A 1 1.58 24.83 -10.72
C MET A 1 0.20 24.39 -10.22
N SER A 2 -0.82 24.31 -11.08
CA SER A 2 -2.14 23.80 -10.68
C SER A 2 -2.10 22.27 -10.48
N ARG A 3 -3.05 21.72 -9.71
CA ARG A 3 -3.13 20.25 -9.46
C ARG A 3 -3.26 19.46 -10.76
N SER A 4 -4.07 19.96 -11.70
CA SER A 4 -4.28 19.32 -13.00
C SER A 4 -3.03 19.35 -13.87
N LEU A 5 -2.32 20.48 -13.93
CA LEU A 5 -1.07 20.58 -14.70
C LEU A 5 0.02 19.68 -14.11
N PHE A 6 0.12 19.60 -12.78
CA PHE A 6 1.03 18.66 -12.12
C PHE A 6 0.67 17.21 -12.45
N ALA A 7 -0.59 16.82 -12.33
CA ALA A 7 -1.02 15.46 -12.61
C ALA A 7 -0.75 15.04 -14.06
N TRP A 8 -0.97 15.96 -15.00
CA TRP A 8 -0.68 15.74 -16.42
C TRP A 8 0.83 15.57 -16.67
N ARG A 9 1.66 16.53 -16.22
CA ARG A 9 3.13 16.46 -16.37
C ARG A 9 3.74 15.24 -15.70
N PHE A 10 3.27 14.89 -14.50
CA PHE A 10 3.74 13.72 -13.79
C PHE A 10 3.39 12.44 -14.57
N ALA A 11 2.17 12.31 -15.06
CA ALA A 11 1.76 11.16 -15.86
C ALA A 11 2.54 11.06 -17.18
N GLU A 12 2.85 12.19 -17.83
CA GLU A 12 3.70 12.26 -19.03
C GLU A 12 5.10 11.67 -18.76
N LEU A 13 5.70 11.98 -17.60
CA LEU A 13 7.07 11.57 -17.27
C LEU A 13 7.16 10.19 -16.61
N VAL A 14 6.18 9.81 -15.79
CA VAL A 14 6.22 8.59 -14.95
C VAL A 14 5.35 7.47 -15.54
N GLY A 15 4.47 7.77 -16.49
CA GLY A 15 3.58 6.82 -17.14
C GLY A 15 2.30 6.49 -16.35
N GLN A 16 2.08 7.15 -15.20
CA GLN A 16 0.89 6.94 -14.37
C GLN A 16 0.48 8.19 -13.58
N PRO A 17 -0.80 8.37 -13.23
CA PRO A 17 -1.25 9.50 -12.42
C PRO A 17 -0.58 9.51 -11.02
N PRO A 18 -0.32 10.69 -10.42
CA PRO A 18 0.35 10.80 -9.12
C PRO A 18 -0.33 10.01 -7.99
N LEU A 19 -1.66 10.00 -7.96
CA LEU A 19 -2.42 9.29 -6.92
C LEU A 19 -2.30 7.77 -7.05
N ALA A 20 -2.27 7.25 -8.28
CA ALA A 20 -2.01 5.83 -8.52
C ALA A 20 -0.59 5.48 -8.06
N TYR A 21 0.40 6.29 -8.46
CA TYR A 21 1.80 6.10 -8.09
C TYR A 21 2.02 6.02 -6.59
N VAL A 22 1.52 7.01 -5.85
CA VAL A 22 1.70 7.04 -4.39
C VAL A 22 0.93 5.92 -3.69
N THR A 23 -0.21 5.49 -4.24
CA THR A 23 -0.98 4.36 -3.71
C THR A 23 -0.19 3.05 -3.86
N ASP A 24 0.34 2.79 -5.06
CA ASP A 24 1.18 1.61 -5.32
C ASP A 24 2.44 1.61 -4.45
N TRP A 25 3.09 2.78 -4.33
CA TRP A 25 4.27 2.92 -3.50
C TRP A 25 3.97 2.62 -2.02
N ARG A 26 2.88 3.18 -1.49
CA ARG A 26 2.43 2.91 -0.11
C ARG A 26 2.10 1.43 0.10
N MET A 27 1.49 0.76 -0.87
CA MET A 27 1.20 -0.67 -0.79
C MET A 27 2.47 -1.51 -0.79
N ARG A 28 3.48 -1.17 -1.59
CA ARG A 28 4.78 -1.85 -1.58
C ARG A 28 5.48 -1.71 -0.22
N LEU A 29 5.47 -0.52 0.36
CA LEU A 29 5.99 -0.30 1.71
C LEU A 29 5.20 -1.08 2.77
N ALA A 30 3.87 -1.10 2.68
CA ALA A 30 3.04 -1.87 3.58
C ALA A 30 3.34 -3.37 3.54
N ARG A 31 3.62 -3.92 2.35
CA ARG A 31 4.06 -5.33 2.20
C ARG A 31 5.39 -5.60 2.90
N VAL A 32 6.33 -4.66 2.84
CA VAL A 32 7.61 -4.77 3.57
C VAL A 32 7.37 -4.72 5.08
N TRP A 33 6.54 -3.82 5.57
CA TRP A 33 6.24 -3.72 7.00
C TRP A 33 5.44 -4.90 7.54
N LEU A 34 4.59 -5.54 6.74
CA LEU A 34 3.85 -6.74 7.18
C LEU A 34 4.75 -7.95 7.41
N ARG A 35 5.94 -7.97 6.80
CA ARG A 35 6.98 -8.99 7.01
C ARG A 35 7.74 -8.79 8.32
N ASP A 36 7.69 -7.60 8.89
CA ASP A 36 8.23 -7.35 10.22
C ASP A 36 7.27 -7.97 11.25
N GLU A 37 7.77 -8.92 12.03
CA GLU A 37 6.98 -9.68 12.99
C GLU A 37 6.34 -8.80 14.07
N THR A 38 6.93 -7.63 14.35
CA THR A 38 6.53 -6.76 15.44
C THR A 38 5.34 -5.85 15.11
N ALA A 39 5.13 -5.50 13.84
CA ALA A 39 4.10 -4.54 13.44
C ALA A 39 2.74 -5.21 13.18
N THR A 40 1.67 -4.81 13.86
CA THR A 40 0.30 -5.28 13.59
C THR A 40 -0.25 -4.77 12.25
N VAL A 41 -1.26 -5.45 11.69
CA VAL A 41 -1.95 -4.99 10.48
C VAL A 41 -2.56 -3.59 10.65
N ALA A 42 -3.00 -3.24 11.87
CA ALA A 42 -3.54 -1.93 12.19
C ALA A 42 -2.46 -0.83 12.16
N GLU A 43 -1.28 -1.09 12.73
CA GLU A 43 -0.15 -0.15 12.68
C GLU A 43 0.35 0.03 11.25
N VAL A 44 0.43 -1.05 10.46
CA VAL A 44 0.78 -0.95 9.04
C VAL A 44 -0.25 -0.12 8.27
N ALA A 45 -1.55 -0.33 8.50
CA ALA A 45 -2.60 0.44 7.85
C ALA A 45 -2.48 1.94 8.16
N ALA A 46 -2.29 2.29 9.43
CA ALA A 46 -2.09 3.68 9.86
C ALA A 46 -0.84 4.29 9.22
N ARG A 47 0.29 3.55 9.23
CA ARG A 47 1.55 3.99 8.63
C ARG A 47 1.46 4.16 7.10
N ALA A 48 0.64 3.36 6.44
CA ALA A 48 0.34 3.48 5.01
C ALA A 48 -0.66 4.61 4.69
N GLY A 49 -1.20 5.29 5.70
CA GLY A 49 -2.11 6.43 5.56
C GLY A 49 -3.59 6.06 5.40
N TYR A 50 -3.99 4.87 5.87
CA TYR A 50 -5.38 4.42 5.85
C TYR A 50 -6.04 4.62 7.22
N GLY A 51 -7.23 5.25 7.22
CA GLY A 51 -8.00 5.49 8.44
C GLY A 51 -8.68 4.24 9.03
N SER A 52 -8.65 3.11 8.32
CA SER A 52 -9.16 1.84 8.86
C SER A 52 -8.45 0.63 8.24
N THR A 53 -8.34 -0.44 9.02
CA THR A 53 -7.83 -1.75 8.56
C THR A 53 -8.67 -2.33 7.43
N ALA A 54 -9.98 -2.08 7.40
CA ALA A 54 -10.86 -2.53 6.32
C ALA A 54 -10.55 -1.85 4.99
N SER A 55 -10.36 -0.52 4.98
CA SER A 55 -10.00 0.22 3.77
C SER A 55 -8.61 -0.17 3.25
N PHE A 56 -7.65 -0.33 4.16
CA PHE A 56 -6.33 -0.86 3.85
C PHE A 56 -6.40 -2.26 3.25
N GLY A 57 -7.15 -3.18 3.88
CA GLY A 57 -7.27 -4.56 3.43
C GLY A 57 -7.86 -4.68 2.03
N ARG A 58 -8.84 -3.84 1.67
CA ARG A 58 -9.37 -3.77 0.30
C ARG A 58 -8.32 -3.30 -0.71
N ALA A 59 -7.62 -2.22 -0.41
CA ALA A 59 -6.56 -1.70 -1.28
C ALA A 59 -5.40 -2.69 -1.44
N PHE A 60 -5.00 -3.34 -0.34
CA PHE A 60 -3.94 -4.33 -0.33
C PHE A 60 -4.30 -5.56 -1.18
N ARG A 61 -5.51 -6.10 -1.01
CA ARG A 61 -6.00 -7.21 -1.83
C ARG A 61 -6.12 -6.85 -3.31
N HIS A 62 -6.58 -5.64 -3.62
CA HIS A 62 -6.62 -5.15 -4.99
C HIS A 62 -5.22 -5.09 -5.61
N THR A 63 -4.20 -4.72 -4.82
CA THR A 63 -2.82 -4.54 -5.32
C THR A 63 -2.04 -5.86 -5.41
N PHE A 64 -2.24 -6.80 -4.47
CA PHE A 64 -1.41 -8.00 -4.34
C PHE A 64 -2.18 -9.33 -4.50
N GLY A 65 -3.49 -9.30 -4.68
CA GLY A 65 -4.33 -10.49 -4.84
C GLY A 65 -4.66 -11.24 -3.54
N GLU A 66 -3.99 -10.94 -2.42
CA GLU A 66 -4.21 -11.59 -1.12
C GLU A 66 -4.47 -10.57 0.01
N ALA A 67 -5.05 -11.02 1.12
CA ALA A 67 -5.28 -10.16 2.28
C ALA A 67 -3.98 -9.96 3.09
N PRO A 68 -3.79 -8.81 3.76
CA PRO A 68 -2.58 -8.56 4.55
C PRO A 68 -2.39 -9.56 5.70
N GLY A 69 -3.48 -10.07 6.28
CA GLY A 69 -3.42 -11.12 7.30
C GLY A 69 -2.92 -12.47 6.76
N THR A 70 -3.28 -12.82 5.52
CA THR A 70 -2.82 -14.05 4.86
C THR A 70 -1.32 -14.01 4.61
N LEU A 71 -0.81 -12.86 4.12
CA LEU A 71 0.63 -12.65 3.94
C LEU A 71 1.38 -12.84 5.28
N ARG A 72 0.91 -12.19 6.35
CA ARG A 72 1.53 -12.29 7.68
C ARG A 72 1.52 -13.72 8.24
N GLN A 73 0.44 -14.45 8.04
CA GLN A 73 0.34 -15.84 8.49
C GLN A 73 1.29 -16.75 7.72
N ARG A 74 1.45 -16.54 6.41
CA ARG A 74 2.39 -17.28 5.57
C ARG A 74 3.84 -17.02 6.00
N ASP A 75 4.22 -15.77 6.23
CA ASP A 75 5.58 -15.44 6.65
C ASP A 75 5.91 -16.04 8.03
N ARG A 76 4.93 -16.07 8.96
CA ARG A 76 5.08 -16.76 10.26
C ARG A 76 5.19 -18.28 10.18
N SER A 77 4.68 -18.91 9.12
CA SER A 77 4.77 -20.37 8.92
C SER A 77 6.10 -20.84 8.32
N LEU A 78 6.95 -19.90 7.89
CA LEU A 78 8.26 -20.17 7.28
C LEU A 78 9.43 -19.98 8.27
N VAL A 79 9.12 -19.60 9.52
CA VAL A 79 10.06 -19.45 10.65
C VAL A 79 9.81 -20.58 11.63
#